data_AF-A0A8H2K4Y3-F1
#
_entry.id   AF-A0A8H2K4Y3-F1
#
_cell.length_a   1.000
_cell.length_b   1.000
_cell.length_c   1.000
_cell.angle_alpha   90.00
_cell.angle_beta   90.00
_cell.angle_gamma   90.00
#
_symmetry.space_group_name_H-M   'P 1'
#
loop_
_entity.id
_entity.type
_entity.pdbx_description
1 polymer ?
#
loop_
_entity_poly.entity_id
_entity_poly.type
_entity_poly.pdbx_seq_one_letter_code
_entity_poly.pdbx_strand_id
1 'polypeptide(L)'
;MSSRSQAAISIWRARNIRTTGDRAFAIYTVLMLALVAVIPIGRAVWLSATSPTGLSLLADAAAPRIASLIVAALWAGALLLGRDRGPAVLPPFVTHALATSDLPRFNTFGAALLRSGMIVVTGCMIVAGLISTSLASNGLAGAQAVANFIAVGTLVGVITTVAWLVGQVFPRAAVVGALGILALGVVAVAVPASQTYLPWGWVGLAYPTSGGSPSLLALTALALSLVGLVPVLMNRLGFEQLAMQAARWESATTHAVGMDFSSAATIYQPKPHFGRRIRAVRPYGRLARIFFVRDAIGAIRTPGRLIVSIVALSGAGVLLAFAFVPTAPGWLLGATAGVIAFAGLGPLTDGIRHAAGVASGFPLYGMSDERLLTHHALFPLVVTLVMLLAVVILCSIIFGTASGAAAVSSIALALLALATRISNALKGSLPIALLTPMSTPAGDPMAAVRVIWGLDAILLAALGGAAAVLAFESPILLLGISTALTGIVVTRWRDRR
;
A
#
# COMPACT_ATOMS: atom_id res chain seq x y z
N MET A 1 24.79 -26.47 11.23
CA MET A 1 24.19 -26.67 9.89
C MET A 1 24.68 -28.00 9.36
N SER A 2 23.83 -28.86 8.78
CA SER A 2 24.28 -30.15 8.22
C SER A 2 25.08 -29.95 6.93
N SER A 3 26.04 -30.82 6.64
CA SER A 3 26.88 -30.78 5.43
C SER A 3 26.05 -30.70 4.13
N ARG A 4 24.90 -31.39 4.09
CA ARG A 4 23.96 -31.36 2.95
C ARG A 4 23.32 -29.99 2.72
N SER A 5 22.94 -29.27 3.78
CA SER A 5 22.37 -27.91 3.68
C SER A 5 23.39 -26.89 3.19
N GLN A 6 24.64 -27.02 3.65
CA GLN A 6 25.76 -26.20 3.18
C GLN A 6 26.07 -26.48 1.70
N ALA A 7 26.03 -27.74 1.28
CA ALA A 7 26.20 -28.12 -0.13
C ALA A 7 25.08 -27.57 -1.03
N ALA A 8 23.82 -27.65 -0.62
CA ALA A 8 22.71 -27.09 -1.40
C ALA A 8 22.82 -25.55 -1.53
N ILE A 9 23.16 -24.86 -0.43
CA ILE A 9 23.38 -23.41 -0.43
C ILE A 9 24.62 -23.06 -1.27
N SER A 10 25.70 -23.83 -1.19
CA SER A 10 26.91 -23.58 -1.96
C SER A 10 26.67 -23.76 -3.45
N ILE A 11 25.95 -24.81 -3.87
CA ILE A 11 25.55 -25.02 -5.28
C ILE A 11 24.68 -23.86 -5.76
N TRP A 12 23.68 -23.44 -4.96
CA TRP A 12 22.84 -22.31 -5.33
C TRP A 12 23.62 -20.99 -5.43
N ARG A 13 24.57 -20.75 -4.52
CA ARG A 13 25.48 -19.58 -4.58
C ARG A 13 26.43 -19.66 -5.78
N ALA A 14 26.95 -20.84 -6.09
CA ALA A 14 27.83 -21.07 -7.23
C ALA A 14 27.11 -20.80 -8.57
N ARG A 15 25.82 -21.09 -8.65
CA ARG A 15 24.98 -20.74 -9.81
C ARG A 15 24.64 -19.24 -9.91
N ASN A 16 24.84 -18.48 -8.84
CA ASN A 16 24.53 -17.05 -8.76
C ASN A 16 25.77 -16.21 -8.46
N ILE A 17 26.95 -16.63 -8.91
CA ILE A 17 28.19 -15.86 -8.73
C ILE A 17 28.04 -14.56 -9.51
N ARG A 18 27.85 -13.47 -8.77
CA ARG A 18 27.98 -12.11 -9.30
C ARG A 18 29.44 -11.80 -9.54
N THR A 19 29.76 -11.34 -10.73
CA THR A 19 31.09 -10.84 -11.08
C THR A 19 31.44 -9.62 -10.21
N THR A 20 32.71 -9.27 -10.13
CA THR A 20 33.14 -8.01 -9.49
C THR A 20 32.49 -6.80 -10.17
N GLY A 21 32.34 -6.85 -11.49
CA GLY A 21 31.60 -5.85 -12.27
C GLY A 21 30.15 -5.70 -11.83
N ASP A 22 29.43 -6.80 -11.61
CA ASP A 22 28.04 -6.76 -11.14
C ASP A 22 27.91 -6.13 -9.75
N ARG A 23 28.89 -6.38 -8.87
CA ARG A 23 28.92 -5.78 -7.52
C ARG A 23 29.19 -4.28 -7.58
N ALA A 24 30.18 -3.87 -8.38
CA ALA A 24 30.51 -2.47 -8.59
C ALA A 24 29.33 -1.71 -9.21
N PHE A 25 28.69 -2.31 -10.22
CA PHE A 25 27.48 -1.76 -10.84
C PHE A 25 26.33 -1.65 -9.83
N ALA A 26 26.08 -2.67 -9.01
CA ALA A 26 25.04 -2.60 -7.98
C ALA A 26 25.30 -1.49 -6.95
N ILE A 27 26.54 -1.30 -6.49
CA ILE A 27 26.93 -0.22 -5.59
C ILE A 27 26.68 1.14 -6.27
N TYR A 28 27.14 1.30 -7.51
CA TYR A 28 26.91 2.50 -8.31
C TYR A 28 25.41 2.81 -8.46
N THR A 29 24.59 1.81 -8.81
CA THR A 29 23.13 1.97 -8.96
C THR A 29 22.47 2.37 -7.65
N VAL A 30 22.86 1.76 -6.52
CA VAL A 30 22.32 2.11 -5.20
C VAL A 30 22.68 3.56 -4.84
N LEU A 31 23.94 3.96 -5.08
CA LEU A 31 24.40 5.31 -4.80
C LEU A 31 23.69 6.35 -5.68
N MET A 32 23.55 6.09 -6.98
CA MET A 32 22.82 6.97 -7.89
C MET A 32 21.33 7.05 -7.54
N LEU A 33 20.69 5.93 -7.21
CA LEU A 33 19.31 5.93 -6.73
C LEU A 33 19.16 6.77 -5.45
N ALA A 34 20.10 6.65 -4.52
CA ALA A 34 20.10 7.43 -3.30
C ALA A 34 20.22 8.93 -3.59
N LEU A 35 21.19 9.35 -4.41
CA LEU A 35 21.44 10.76 -4.72
C LEU A 35 20.33 11.41 -5.56
N VAL A 36 19.84 10.72 -6.59
CA VAL A 36 18.93 11.30 -7.58
C VAL A 36 17.46 11.18 -7.16
N ALA A 37 17.07 10.12 -6.44
CA ALA A 37 15.68 9.90 -6.04
C ALA A 37 15.46 10.06 -4.53
N VAL A 38 16.23 9.33 -3.71
CA VAL A 38 15.95 9.27 -2.26
C VAL A 38 16.22 10.60 -1.57
N ILE A 39 17.34 11.28 -1.86
CA ILE A 39 17.69 12.55 -1.21
C ILE A 39 16.69 13.66 -1.57
N PRO A 40 16.31 13.91 -2.85
CA PRO A 40 15.33 14.94 -3.17
C PRO A 40 13.96 14.69 -2.55
N ILE A 41 13.50 13.43 -2.53
CA ILE A 41 12.24 13.05 -1.86
C ILE A 41 12.37 13.29 -0.36
N GLY A 42 13.47 12.84 0.26
CA GLY A 42 13.74 13.06 1.68
C GLY A 42 13.77 14.54 2.05
N ARG A 43 14.39 15.38 1.21
CA ARG A 43 14.38 16.84 1.36
C ARG A 43 12.99 17.42 1.22
N ALA A 44 12.20 17.01 0.23
CA ALA A 44 10.83 17.49 0.06
C ALA A 44 9.95 17.14 1.26
N VAL A 45 10.06 15.91 1.77
CA VAL A 45 9.37 15.45 2.98
C VAL A 45 9.83 16.24 4.21
N TRP A 46 11.14 16.46 4.37
CA TRP A 46 11.69 17.28 5.45
C TRP A 46 11.13 18.70 5.42
N LEU A 47 11.23 19.38 4.27
CA LEU A 47 10.72 20.74 4.10
C LEU A 47 9.21 20.83 4.37
N SER A 48 8.44 19.80 3.99
CA SER A 48 7.01 19.73 4.29
C SER A 48 6.75 19.54 5.79
N ALA A 49 7.50 18.65 6.45
CA ALA A 49 7.36 18.38 7.89
C ALA A 49 7.77 19.57 8.77
N THR A 50 8.77 20.34 8.36
CA THR A 50 9.24 21.55 9.06
C THR A 50 8.54 22.83 8.62
N SER A 51 7.59 22.77 7.69
CA SER A 51 6.77 23.93 7.31
C SER A 51 5.82 24.31 8.46
N PRO A 52 5.32 25.55 8.52
CA PRO A 52 4.34 25.94 9.54
C PRO A 52 3.11 25.02 9.58
N THR A 53 2.62 24.60 8.41
CA THR A 53 1.53 23.64 8.21
C THR A 53 1.87 22.22 8.70
N GLY A 54 3.10 21.76 8.45
CA GLY A 54 3.57 20.47 8.92
C GLY A 54 3.72 20.45 10.45
N LEU A 55 4.30 21.50 11.01
CA LEU A 55 4.49 21.64 12.45
C LEU A 55 3.17 21.78 13.20
N SER A 56 2.19 22.54 12.68
CA SER A 56 0.87 22.63 13.31
C SER A 56 0.19 21.26 13.39
N LEU A 57 0.31 20.45 12.34
CA LEU A 57 -0.23 19.09 12.30
C LEU A 57 0.51 18.16 13.27
N LEU A 58 1.84 18.20 13.31
CA LEU A 58 2.64 17.33 14.17
C LEU A 58 2.55 17.70 15.65
N ALA A 59 2.30 18.97 15.97
CA ALA A 59 2.16 19.48 17.33
C ALA A 59 0.72 19.45 17.86
N ASP A 60 -0.26 19.14 17.01
CA ASP A 60 -1.68 19.10 17.38
C ASP A 60 -1.94 18.10 18.53
N ALA A 61 -2.90 18.44 19.40
CA ALA A 61 -3.28 17.59 20.54
C ALA A 61 -3.86 16.22 20.13
N ALA A 62 -4.32 16.07 18.87
CA ALA A 62 -4.74 14.80 18.31
C ALA A 62 -3.59 13.96 17.74
N ALA A 63 -2.43 14.54 17.46
CA ALA A 63 -1.30 13.85 16.82
C ALA A 63 -0.87 12.56 17.56
N PRO A 64 -0.75 12.53 18.91
CA PRO A 64 -0.47 11.29 19.65
C PRO A 64 -1.50 10.17 19.43
N ARG A 65 -2.78 10.55 19.34
CA ARG A 65 -3.88 9.60 19.13
C ARG A 65 -3.88 9.04 17.72
N ILE A 66 -3.60 9.89 16.74
CA ILE A 66 -3.44 9.51 15.34
C ILE A 66 -2.23 8.58 15.18
N ALA A 67 -1.09 8.89 15.81
CA ALA A 67 0.09 8.03 15.82
C ALA A 67 -0.23 6.63 16.37
N SER A 68 -1.00 6.56 17.46
CA SER A 68 -1.47 5.29 18.03
C SER A 68 -2.35 4.50 17.03
N LEU A 69 -3.28 5.17 16.34
CA LEU A 69 -4.12 4.54 15.33
C LEU A 69 -3.32 4.04 14.14
N ILE A 70 -2.33 4.82 13.67
CA ILE A 70 -1.43 4.44 12.57
C ILE A 70 -0.64 3.18 12.95
N VAL A 71 -0.13 3.10 14.18
CA VAL A 71 0.59 1.91 14.67
C VAL A 71 -0.34 0.70 14.77
N ALA A 72 -1.57 0.87 15.27
CA ALA A 72 -2.56 -0.21 15.27
C ALA A 72 -2.85 -0.71 13.85
N ALA A 73 -3.03 0.21 12.90
CA ALA A 73 -3.23 -0.12 11.49
C ALA A 73 -2.00 -0.81 10.87
N LEU A 74 -0.79 -0.37 11.23
CA LEU A 74 0.46 -0.99 10.79
C LEU A 74 0.57 -2.45 11.28
N TRP A 75 0.28 -2.71 12.55
CA TRP A 75 0.32 -4.07 13.11
C TRP A 75 -0.78 -4.98 12.55
N ALA A 76 -1.99 -4.45 12.38
CA ALA A 76 -3.07 -5.16 11.70
C ALA A 76 -2.71 -5.47 10.24
N GLY A 77 -2.14 -4.49 9.52
CA GLY A 77 -1.65 -4.66 8.16
C GLY A 77 -0.53 -5.70 8.07
N ALA A 78 0.39 -5.72 9.03
CA ALA A 78 1.46 -6.71 9.10
C ALA A 78 0.91 -8.14 9.28
N LEU A 79 -0.07 -8.35 10.17
CA LEU A 79 -0.75 -9.64 10.32
C LEU A 79 -1.39 -10.09 8.99
N LEU A 80 -2.13 -9.20 8.33
CA LEU A 80 -2.78 -9.51 7.05
C LEU A 80 -1.77 -9.79 5.94
N LEU A 81 -0.70 -9.00 5.86
CA LEU A 81 0.37 -9.20 4.88
C LEU A 81 1.06 -10.55 5.12
N GLY A 82 1.25 -10.95 6.37
CA GLY A 82 1.88 -12.21 6.75
C GLY A 82 1.17 -13.43 6.19
N ARG A 83 -0.16 -13.37 6.14
CA ARG A 83 -1.02 -14.41 5.57
C ARG A 83 -0.64 -14.71 4.12
N ASP A 84 -0.49 -13.66 3.33
CA ASP A 84 -0.34 -13.76 1.87
C ASP A 84 1.14 -13.82 1.46
N ARG A 85 1.99 -13.05 2.14
CA ARG A 85 3.46 -13.01 2.00
C ARG A 85 4.10 -12.76 3.36
N GLY A 86 4.53 -13.81 4.05
CA GLY A 86 5.21 -13.67 5.34
C GLY A 86 6.69 -13.30 5.22
N PRO A 87 7.37 -12.86 6.30
CA PRO A 87 8.74 -12.37 6.25
C PRO A 87 9.79 -13.45 5.96
N ALA A 88 9.50 -14.70 6.30
CA ALA A 88 10.46 -15.82 6.22
C ALA A 88 10.38 -16.55 4.86
N VAL A 89 10.51 -15.83 3.75
CA VAL A 89 10.41 -16.42 2.39
C VAL A 89 11.77 -16.38 1.69
N LEU A 90 12.15 -17.54 1.13
CA LEU A 90 13.34 -17.73 0.30
C LEU A 90 12.92 -18.14 -1.13
N PRO A 91 13.82 -18.08 -2.13
CA PRO A 91 13.53 -18.58 -3.48
C PRO A 91 13.05 -20.04 -3.47
N PRO A 92 12.16 -20.47 -4.39
CA PRO A 92 11.51 -21.78 -4.32
C PRO A 92 12.45 -22.97 -4.19
N PHE A 93 13.55 -23.00 -4.95
CA PHE A 93 14.56 -24.06 -4.83
C PHE A 93 15.16 -24.15 -3.43
N VAL A 94 15.56 -23.01 -2.85
CA VAL A 94 16.18 -22.96 -1.51
C VAL A 94 15.14 -23.31 -0.44
N THR A 95 13.92 -22.81 -0.60
CA THR A 95 12.79 -23.16 0.28
C THR A 95 12.57 -24.67 0.26
N HIS A 96 12.52 -25.30 -0.92
CA HIS A 96 12.36 -26.76 -1.04
C HIS A 96 13.51 -27.50 -0.34
N ALA A 97 14.77 -27.18 -0.65
CA ALA A 97 15.93 -27.86 -0.11
C ALA A 97 16.08 -27.72 1.42
N LEU A 98 15.77 -26.55 1.99
CA LEU A 98 15.88 -26.32 3.43
C LEU A 98 14.64 -26.82 4.18
N ALA A 99 13.46 -26.70 3.57
CA ALA A 99 12.23 -27.11 4.22
C ALA A 99 12.06 -28.64 4.30
N THR A 100 12.63 -29.41 3.37
CA THR A 100 12.61 -30.87 3.45
C THR A 100 13.70 -31.44 4.37
N SER A 101 14.61 -30.60 4.86
CA SER A 101 15.64 -31.03 5.82
C SER A 101 15.14 -31.04 7.27
N ASP A 102 15.76 -31.87 8.11
CA ASP A 102 15.49 -31.97 9.56
C ASP A 102 16.01 -30.77 10.37
N LEU A 103 16.51 -29.72 9.69
CA LEU A 103 17.06 -28.56 10.37
C LEU A 103 15.93 -27.68 10.94
N PRO A 104 16.10 -27.14 12.17
CA PRO A 104 15.17 -26.17 12.72
C PRO A 104 14.95 -24.99 11.77
N ARG A 105 13.69 -24.58 11.62
CA ARG A 105 13.30 -23.49 10.71
C ARG A 105 13.90 -22.16 11.10
N PHE A 106 14.05 -21.92 12.39
CA PHE A 106 14.72 -20.72 12.90
C PHE A 106 16.14 -20.57 12.35
N ASN A 107 16.90 -21.66 12.29
CA ASN A 107 18.29 -21.64 11.81
C ASN A 107 18.40 -21.50 10.28
N THR A 108 17.38 -21.95 9.54
CA THR A 108 17.40 -21.96 8.06
C THR A 108 16.73 -20.73 7.44
N PHE A 109 15.66 -20.23 8.04
CA PHE A 109 14.88 -19.08 7.55
C PHE A 109 15.07 -17.80 8.37
N GLY A 110 15.73 -17.86 9.53
CA GLY A 110 15.94 -16.69 10.40
C GLY A 110 16.65 -15.53 9.70
N ALA A 111 17.61 -15.80 8.81
CA ALA A 111 18.27 -14.75 8.04
C ALA A 111 17.35 -14.06 7.01
N ALA A 112 16.31 -14.75 6.52
CA ALA A 112 15.29 -14.13 5.68
C ALA A 112 14.41 -13.20 6.52
N LEU A 113 13.93 -13.69 7.67
CA LEU A 113 13.16 -12.92 8.64
C LEU A 113 13.91 -11.66 9.08
N LEU A 114 15.19 -11.77 9.45
CA LEU A 114 16.00 -10.64 9.88
C LEU A 114 16.15 -9.60 8.77
N ARG A 115 16.47 -10.01 7.53
CA ARG A 115 16.60 -9.07 6.41
C ARG A 115 15.30 -8.33 6.11
N SER A 116 14.19 -9.06 6.06
CA SER A 116 12.87 -8.45 5.83
C SER A 116 12.44 -7.57 7.01
N GLY A 117 12.70 -7.99 8.24
CA GLY A 117 12.43 -7.23 9.46
C GLY A 117 13.25 -5.95 9.56
N MET A 118 14.53 -5.98 9.20
CA MET A 118 15.39 -4.79 9.20
C MET A 118 14.84 -3.67 8.30
N ILE A 119 14.21 -4.02 7.17
CA ILE A 119 13.57 -3.01 6.30
C ILE A 119 12.42 -2.31 7.05
N VAL A 120 11.57 -3.09 7.73
CA VAL A 120 10.43 -2.57 8.50
C VAL A 120 10.90 -1.75 9.71
N VAL A 121 11.89 -2.25 10.45
CA VAL A 121 12.49 -1.57 11.61
C VAL A 121 13.10 -0.23 11.21
N THR A 122 13.95 -0.23 10.18
CA THR A 122 14.57 1.00 9.68
C THR A 122 13.53 1.99 9.16
N GLY A 123 12.49 1.52 8.46
CA GLY A 123 11.39 2.38 8.01
C GLY A 123 10.65 3.06 9.16
N CYS A 124 10.28 2.31 10.20
CA CYS A 124 9.60 2.87 11.38
C CYS A 124 10.51 3.84 12.16
N MET A 125 11.80 3.50 12.28
CA MET A 125 12.82 4.36 12.91
C MET A 125 12.98 5.68 12.15
N ILE A 126 13.06 5.66 10.81
CA ILE A 126 13.17 6.86 9.97
C ILE A 126 11.94 7.76 10.13
N VAL A 127 10.73 7.19 10.11
CA VAL A 127 9.49 7.97 10.28
C VAL A 127 9.43 8.61 11.68
N ALA A 128 9.75 7.86 12.73
CA ALA A 128 9.81 8.41 14.08
C ALA A 128 10.90 9.49 14.22
N GLY A 129 12.07 9.26 13.62
CA GLY A 129 13.16 10.22 13.54
C GLY A 129 12.74 11.50 12.85
N LEU A 130 12.10 11.41 11.68
CA LEU A 130 11.57 12.56 10.95
C LEU A 130 10.62 13.39 11.83
N ILE A 131 9.58 12.76 12.40
CA ILE A 131 8.57 13.45 13.23
C ILE A 131 9.24 14.15 14.42
N SER A 132 10.04 13.42 15.19
CA SER A 132 10.63 13.94 16.42
C SER A 132 11.71 15.00 16.18
N THR A 133 12.57 14.81 15.17
CA THR A 133 13.61 15.79 14.83
C THR A 133 13.02 17.05 14.20
N SER A 134 11.94 16.96 13.41
CA SER A 134 11.23 18.15 12.90
C SER A 134 10.62 18.98 14.03
N LEU A 135 10.05 18.34 15.05
CA LEU A 135 9.54 19.03 16.24
C LEU A 135 10.69 19.66 17.06
N ALA A 136 11.77 18.92 17.27
CA ALA A 136 12.91 19.39 18.07
C ALA A 136 13.68 20.54 17.39
N SER A 137 13.88 20.49 16.06
CA SER A 137 14.53 21.57 15.33
C SER A 137 13.78 22.90 15.38
N ASN A 138 12.52 22.88 15.81
CA ASN A 138 11.65 24.04 15.96
C ASN A 138 11.32 24.35 17.44
N GLY A 139 12.06 23.75 18.39
CA GLY A 139 11.90 24.02 19.83
C GLY A 139 10.66 23.42 20.47
N LEU A 140 9.93 22.54 19.78
CA LEU A 140 8.69 21.92 20.27
C LEU A 140 8.92 20.60 21.03
N ALA A 141 10.14 20.06 20.98
CA ALA A 141 10.52 18.84 21.69
C ALA A 141 11.99 18.88 22.13
N GLY A 142 12.32 18.31 23.29
CA GLY A 142 13.69 18.19 23.78
C GLY A 142 14.45 17.01 23.18
N ALA A 143 15.78 17.02 23.27
CA ALA A 143 16.65 15.95 22.74
C ALA A 143 16.33 14.56 23.31
N GLN A 144 15.95 14.47 24.59
CA GLN A 144 15.54 13.21 25.21
C GLN A 144 14.25 12.65 24.59
N ALA A 145 13.29 13.52 24.27
CA ALA A 145 12.04 13.11 23.63
C ALA A 145 12.29 12.56 22.22
N VAL A 146 13.26 13.14 21.49
CA VAL A 146 13.72 12.63 20.20
C VAL A 146 14.31 11.24 20.33
N ALA A 147 15.28 11.06 21.23
CA ALA A 147 15.91 9.75 21.45
C ALA A 147 14.88 8.69 21.85
N ASN A 148 13.97 9.02 22.76
CA ASN A 148 12.90 8.13 23.20
C ASN A 148 11.97 7.75 22.04
N PHE A 149 11.53 8.71 21.22
CA PHE A 149 10.58 8.43 20.14
C PHE A 149 11.23 7.64 18.99
N ILE A 150 12.52 7.84 18.70
CA ILE A 150 13.29 7.00 17.76
C ILE A 150 13.37 5.56 18.29
N ALA A 151 13.63 5.38 19.58
CA ALA A 151 13.62 4.06 20.22
C ALA A 151 12.23 3.40 20.12
N VAL A 152 11.15 4.16 20.35
CA VAL A 152 9.76 3.69 20.15
C VAL A 152 9.52 3.27 18.71
N GLY A 153 9.93 4.07 17.71
CA GLY A 153 9.81 3.71 16.30
C GLY A 153 10.54 2.40 15.96
N THR A 154 11.72 2.20 16.55
CA THR A 154 12.48 0.95 16.41
C THR A 154 11.71 -0.25 16.99
N LEU A 155 11.18 -0.12 18.22
CA LEU A 155 10.38 -1.16 18.88
C LEU A 155 9.09 -1.47 18.12
N VAL A 156 8.40 -0.44 17.62
CA VAL A 156 7.22 -0.59 16.74
C VAL A 156 7.57 -1.42 15.53
N GLY A 157 8.71 -1.18 14.88
CA GLY A 157 9.16 -1.97 13.73
C GLY A 157 9.48 -3.42 14.08
N VAL A 158 10.06 -3.68 15.26
CA VAL A 158 10.30 -5.05 15.76
C VAL A 158 8.98 -5.77 15.99
N ILE A 159 8.04 -5.14 16.71
CA ILE A 159 6.70 -5.70 16.97
C ILE A 159 5.96 -5.95 15.65
N THR A 160 6.05 -5.01 14.69
CA THR A 160 5.46 -5.15 13.35
C THR A 160 6.04 -6.36 12.63
N THR A 161 7.36 -6.60 12.72
CA THR A 161 8.02 -7.77 12.12
C THR A 161 7.53 -9.08 12.74
N VAL A 162 7.36 -9.12 14.08
CA VAL A 162 6.82 -10.31 14.74
C VAL A 162 5.34 -10.51 14.41
N ALA A 163 4.52 -9.45 14.37
CA ALA A 163 3.14 -9.51 13.91
C ALA A 163 3.04 -10.03 12.46
N TRP A 164 3.96 -9.59 11.60
CA TRP A 164 4.08 -10.09 10.23
C TRP A 164 4.38 -11.60 10.18
N LEU A 165 5.29 -12.08 11.04
CA LEU A 165 5.56 -13.52 11.20
C LEU A 165 4.36 -14.27 11.79
N VAL A 166 3.66 -13.73 12.78
CA VAL A 166 2.45 -14.32 13.36
C VAL A 166 1.38 -14.48 12.29
N GLY A 167 1.21 -13.48 11.42
CA GLY A 167 0.32 -13.56 10.26
C GLY A 167 0.69 -14.69 9.30
N GLN A 168 1.98 -14.93 9.12
CA GLN A 168 2.49 -16.07 8.36
C GLN A 168 2.17 -17.40 9.04
N VAL A 169 2.40 -17.54 10.34
CA VAL A 169 2.17 -18.81 11.05
C VAL A 169 0.68 -19.14 11.17
N PHE A 170 -0.17 -18.13 11.42
CA PHE A 170 -1.60 -18.31 11.70
C PHE A 170 -2.47 -17.55 10.69
N PRO A 171 -2.49 -17.95 9.40
CA PRO A 171 -3.13 -17.19 8.33
C PRO A 171 -4.64 -16.97 8.52
N ARG A 172 -5.33 -17.90 9.19
CA ARG A 172 -6.77 -17.80 9.48
C ARG A 172 -7.05 -16.83 10.64
N ALA A 173 -6.27 -16.93 11.72
CA ALA A 173 -6.42 -16.06 12.89
C ALA A 173 -5.95 -14.62 12.61
N ALA A 174 -5.04 -14.43 11.66
CA ALA A 174 -4.51 -13.13 11.26
C ALA A 174 -5.62 -12.11 10.92
N VAL A 175 -6.70 -12.55 10.26
CA VAL A 175 -7.83 -11.68 9.90
C VAL A 175 -8.58 -11.21 11.15
N VAL A 176 -8.90 -12.13 12.05
CA VAL A 176 -9.61 -11.81 13.30
C VAL A 176 -8.74 -10.92 14.19
N GLY A 177 -7.45 -11.24 14.31
CA GLY A 177 -6.48 -10.44 15.05
C GLY A 177 -6.34 -9.02 14.48
N ALA A 178 -6.23 -8.88 13.17
CA ALA A 178 -6.15 -7.58 12.51
C ALA A 178 -7.41 -6.72 12.73
N LEU A 179 -8.60 -7.33 12.61
CA LEU A 179 -9.87 -6.65 12.88
C LEU A 179 -9.99 -6.24 14.35
N GLY A 180 -9.59 -7.10 15.28
CA GLY A 180 -9.56 -6.80 16.71
C GLY A 180 -8.63 -5.63 17.05
N ILE A 181 -7.41 -5.63 16.49
CA ILE A 181 -6.44 -4.53 16.67
C ILE A 181 -6.99 -3.22 16.09
N LEU A 182 -7.58 -3.24 14.90
CA LEU A 182 -8.17 -2.03 14.30
C LEU A 182 -9.35 -1.51 15.11
N ALA A 183 -10.25 -2.39 15.54
CA ALA A 183 -11.40 -2.01 16.35
C ALA A 183 -10.97 -1.38 17.68
N LEU A 184 -10.03 -2.02 18.39
CA LEU A 184 -9.48 -1.48 19.64
C LEU A 184 -8.62 -0.22 19.40
N GLY A 185 -7.99 -0.08 18.23
CA GLY A 185 -7.32 1.14 17.80
C GLY A 185 -8.29 2.32 17.66
N VAL A 186 -9.46 2.10 17.06
CA VAL A 186 -10.53 3.11 16.98
C VAL A 186 -11.05 3.47 18.37
N VAL A 187 -11.25 2.47 19.24
CA VAL A 187 -11.64 2.70 20.64
C VAL A 187 -10.58 3.53 21.37
N ALA A 188 -9.28 3.31 21.12
CA ALA A 188 -8.19 4.09 21.71
C ALA A 188 -8.19 5.57 21.32
N VAL A 189 -8.73 5.90 20.15
CA VAL A 189 -8.92 7.29 19.71
C VAL A 189 -10.14 7.91 20.39
N ALA A 190 -11.24 7.15 20.50
CA ALA A 190 -12.50 7.60 21.08
C ALA A 190 -12.46 7.73 22.62
N VAL A 191 -11.69 6.86 23.30
CA VAL A 191 -11.58 6.80 24.75
C VAL A 191 -10.11 6.95 25.16
N PRO A 192 -9.62 8.18 25.36
CA PRO A 192 -8.19 8.45 25.63
C PRO A 192 -7.62 7.67 26.82
N ALA A 193 -8.43 7.43 27.86
CA ALA A 193 -8.02 6.67 29.04
C ALA A 193 -7.55 5.24 28.70
N SER A 194 -8.06 4.64 27.62
CA SER A 194 -7.69 3.29 27.20
C SER A 194 -6.26 3.18 26.64
N GLN A 195 -5.62 4.30 26.27
CA GLN A 195 -4.26 4.31 25.72
C GLN A 195 -3.20 3.78 26.68
N THR A 196 -3.48 3.84 27.99
CA THR A 196 -2.60 3.30 29.03
C THR A 196 -2.57 1.77 29.05
N TYR A 197 -3.60 1.09 28.51
CA TYR A 197 -3.73 -0.37 28.53
C TYR A 197 -3.44 -1.02 27.18
N LEU A 198 -3.37 -0.23 26.10
CA LEU A 198 -3.22 -0.74 24.73
C LEU A 198 -1.80 -0.48 24.22
N PRO A 199 -1.11 -1.48 23.62
CA PRO A 199 0.29 -1.30 23.28
C PRO A 199 0.57 -0.25 22.18
N TRP A 200 -0.36 -0.03 21.25
CA TRP A 200 -0.26 1.08 20.31
C TRP A 200 -0.57 2.44 20.96
N GLY A 201 -1.37 2.47 22.03
CA GLY A 201 -1.62 3.66 22.83
C GLY A 201 -0.36 4.15 23.56
N TRP A 202 0.52 3.23 23.97
CA TRP A 202 1.83 3.56 24.53
C TRP A 202 2.70 4.35 23.56
N VAL A 203 2.52 4.19 22.24
CA VAL A 203 3.23 5.00 21.24
C VAL A 203 2.74 6.44 21.27
N GLY A 204 1.43 6.65 21.39
CA GLY A 204 0.86 7.99 21.59
C GLY A 204 1.34 8.62 22.90
N LEU A 205 1.39 7.85 23.99
CA LEU A 205 1.90 8.35 25.28
C LEU A 205 3.41 8.67 25.24
N ALA A 206 4.16 8.05 24.32
CA ALA A 206 5.58 8.33 24.10
C ALA A 206 5.83 9.42 23.05
N TYR A 207 4.79 10.04 22.50
CA TYR A 207 4.91 11.03 21.45
C TYR A 207 5.74 12.23 21.93
N PRO A 208 6.53 12.91 21.06
CA PRO A 208 7.51 13.88 21.54
C PRO A 208 6.96 15.04 22.37
N THR A 209 5.68 15.38 22.18
CA THR A 209 4.98 16.46 22.89
C THR A 209 4.21 16.01 24.15
N SER A 210 4.09 14.71 24.43
CA SER A 210 3.20 14.20 25.49
C SER A 210 3.84 14.09 26.89
N GLY A 211 5.10 14.50 27.06
CA GLY A 211 5.85 14.36 28.33
C GLY A 211 6.29 12.91 28.60
N GLY A 212 7.46 12.73 29.22
CA GLY A 212 8.12 11.42 29.35
C GLY A 212 7.30 10.38 30.12
N SER A 213 6.61 9.50 29.40
CA SER A 213 5.83 8.37 29.94
C SER A 213 6.69 7.10 30.09
N PRO A 214 6.45 6.21 31.07
CA PRO A 214 7.09 4.90 31.18
C PRO A 214 6.73 3.93 30.03
N SER A 215 6.00 4.40 29.02
CA SER A 215 5.60 3.65 27.82
C SER A 215 6.75 2.97 27.07
N LEU A 216 7.96 3.55 27.08
CA LEU A 216 9.13 2.94 26.46
C LEU A 216 9.50 1.60 27.12
N LEU A 217 9.40 1.50 28.45
CA LEU A 217 9.69 0.26 29.18
C LEU A 217 8.65 -0.82 28.85
N ALA A 218 7.38 -0.45 28.80
CA ALA A 218 6.29 -1.35 28.45
C ALA A 218 6.43 -1.89 27.00
N LEU A 219 6.76 -1.02 26.04
CA LEU A 219 7.04 -1.42 24.66
C LEU A 219 8.28 -2.30 24.54
N THR A 220 9.32 -2.01 25.32
CA THR A 220 10.55 -2.83 25.34
C THR A 220 10.25 -4.23 25.88
N ALA A 221 9.54 -4.33 27.01
CA ALA A 221 9.14 -5.60 27.59
C ALA A 221 8.26 -6.42 26.62
N LEU A 222 7.31 -5.77 25.93
CA LEU A 222 6.48 -6.43 24.91
C LEU A 222 7.33 -6.91 23.72
N ALA A 223 8.20 -6.06 23.19
CA ALA A 223 9.06 -6.41 22.06
C ALA A 223 9.99 -7.59 22.41
N LEU A 224 10.63 -7.57 23.57
CA LEU A 224 11.48 -8.68 24.05
C LEU A 224 10.68 -9.98 24.21
N SER A 225 9.48 -9.90 24.79
CA SER A 225 8.59 -11.06 24.94
C SER A 225 8.21 -11.65 23.59
N LEU A 226 7.83 -10.81 22.62
CA LEU A 226 7.47 -11.22 21.26
C LEU A 226 8.66 -11.78 20.48
N VAL A 227 9.85 -11.19 20.62
CA VAL A 227 11.09 -11.71 20.02
C VAL A 227 11.44 -13.08 20.61
N GLY A 228 11.23 -13.29 21.91
CA GLY A 228 11.38 -14.59 22.57
C GLY A 228 10.50 -15.69 21.98
N LEU A 229 9.35 -15.34 21.38
CA LEU A 229 8.45 -16.28 20.71
C LEU A 229 8.88 -16.62 19.26
N VAL A 230 9.79 -15.85 18.66
CA VAL A 230 10.19 -16.03 17.25
C VAL A 230 10.70 -17.45 16.94
N PRO A 231 11.57 -18.08 17.75
CA PRO A 231 12.02 -19.44 17.47
C PRO A 231 10.87 -20.45 17.43
N VAL A 232 9.91 -20.34 18.35
CA VAL A 232 8.72 -21.21 18.42
C VAL A 232 7.82 -20.98 17.21
N LEU A 233 7.55 -19.72 16.88
CA LEU A 233 6.75 -19.34 15.70
C LEU A 233 7.40 -19.85 14.40
N MET A 234 8.71 -19.70 14.27
CA MET A 234 9.46 -20.15 13.11
C MET A 234 9.38 -21.66 12.91
N ASN A 235 9.51 -22.44 13.99
CA ASN A 235 9.43 -23.89 13.94
C ASN A 235 8.01 -24.42 13.66
N ARG A 236 6.98 -23.58 13.76
CA ARG A 236 5.61 -23.92 13.34
C ARG A 236 5.35 -23.72 11.84
N LEU A 237 6.28 -23.15 11.08
CA LEU A 237 6.06 -22.94 9.64
C LEU A 237 6.07 -24.26 8.87
N GLY A 238 4.91 -24.55 8.24
CA GLY A 238 4.72 -25.70 7.38
C GLY A 238 5.43 -25.55 6.03
N PHE A 239 5.93 -26.67 5.50
CA PHE A 239 6.58 -26.72 4.19
C PHE A 239 5.68 -26.22 3.06
N GLU A 240 4.44 -26.72 2.96
CA GLU A 240 3.52 -26.37 1.88
C GLU A 240 3.26 -24.87 1.80
N GLN A 241 3.10 -24.23 2.96
CA GLN A 241 2.88 -22.79 3.03
C GLN A 241 4.09 -22.01 2.55
N LEU A 242 5.29 -22.38 3.00
CA LEU A 242 6.54 -21.76 2.56
C LEU A 242 6.75 -21.92 1.06
N ALA A 243 6.52 -23.12 0.51
CA ALA A 243 6.64 -23.40 -0.91
C ALA A 243 5.64 -22.57 -1.75
N MET A 244 4.37 -22.50 -1.31
CA MET A 244 3.35 -21.68 -1.97
C MET A 244 3.67 -20.18 -1.93
N GLN A 245 4.15 -19.67 -0.79
CA GLN A 245 4.54 -18.26 -0.67
C GLN A 245 5.80 -17.95 -1.49
N ALA A 246 6.76 -18.86 -1.54
CA ALA A 246 7.96 -18.72 -2.35
C ALA A 246 7.63 -18.68 -3.85
N ALA A 247 6.79 -19.60 -4.35
CA ALA A 247 6.40 -19.65 -5.75
C ALA A 247 5.60 -18.40 -6.17
N ARG A 248 4.65 -17.96 -5.33
CA ARG A 248 3.91 -16.71 -5.58
C ARG A 248 4.82 -15.49 -5.57
N TRP A 249 5.77 -15.43 -4.62
CA TRP A 249 6.73 -14.33 -4.55
C TRP A 249 7.65 -14.29 -5.76
N GLU A 250 8.18 -15.42 -6.22
CA GLU A 250 9.02 -15.49 -7.41
C GLU A 250 8.24 -15.04 -8.64
N SER A 251 7.03 -15.57 -8.86
CA SER A 251 6.17 -15.16 -9.97
C SER A 251 5.86 -13.66 -9.93
N ALA A 252 5.50 -13.12 -8.76
CA ALA A 252 5.21 -11.69 -8.61
C ALA A 252 6.46 -10.82 -8.83
N THR A 253 7.63 -11.30 -8.39
CA THR A 253 8.90 -10.62 -8.61
C THR A 253 9.25 -10.59 -10.09
N THR A 254 9.03 -11.68 -10.84
CA THR A 254 9.26 -11.73 -12.28
C THR A 254 8.43 -10.67 -13.01
N HIS A 255 7.15 -10.52 -12.69
CA HIS A 255 6.32 -9.46 -13.26
C HIS A 255 6.75 -8.06 -12.81
N ALA A 256 7.09 -7.88 -11.53
CA ALA A 256 7.54 -6.59 -11.00
C ALA A 256 8.87 -6.13 -11.61
N VAL A 257 9.81 -7.05 -11.86
CA VAL A 257 11.07 -6.78 -12.57
C VAL A 257 10.80 -6.36 -14.02
N GLY A 258 9.78 -6.96 -14.66
CA GLY A 258 9.28 -6.53 -15.97
C GLY A 258 8.46 -5.23 -15.93
N MET A 259 8.34 -4.56 -14.77
CA MET A 259 7.53 -3.36 -14.55
C MET A 259 6.03 -3.55 -14.83
N ASP A 260 5.55 -4.80 -14.76
CA ASP A 260 4.14 -5.17 -14.86
C ASP A 260 3.54 -5.40 -13.46
N PHE A 261 3.37 -4.30 -12.73
CA PHE A 261 2.81 -4.35 -11.37
C PHE A 261 1.34 -4.79 -11.33
N SER A 262 0.61 -4.63 -12.44
CA SER A 262 -0.77 -5.09 -12.55
C SER A 262 -0.83 -6.61 -12.49
N SER A 263 -0.03 -7.30 -13.29
CA SER A 263 0.09 -8.76 -13.25
C SER A 263 0.75 -9.26 -11.97
N ALA A 264 1.72 -8.51 -11.41
CA ALA A 264 2.26 -8.85 -10.10
C ALA A 264 1.17 -8.86 -9.01
N ALA A 265 0.23 -7.91 -9.06
CA ALA A 265 -0.87 -7.81 -8.11
C ALA A 265 -1.97 -8.88 -8.33
N THR A 266 -2.20 -9.36 -9.57
CA THR A 266 -3.21 -10.40 -9.84
C THR A 266 -2.83 -11.75 -9.22
N ILE A 267 -1.54 -12.04 -9.03
CA ILE A 267 -1.05 -13.26 -8.37
C ILE A 267 -1.57 -13.41 -6.93
N TYR A 268 -1.80 -12.29 -6.24
CA TYR A 268 -2.31 -12.29 -4.88
C TYR A 268 -3.85 -12.22 -4.79
N GLN A 269 -4.55 -12.25 -5.93
CA GLN A 269 -6.02 -12.17 -5.90
C GLN A 269 -6.64 -13.48 -5.37
N PRO A 270 -7.50 -13.40 -4.34
CA PRO A 270 -8.19 -14.58 -3.84
C PRO A 270 -9.21 -15.09 -4.85
N LYS A 271 -9.36 -16.42 -4.92
CA LYS A 271 -10.37 -17.06 -5.75
C LYS A 271 -11.79 -16.77 -5.22
N PRO A 272 -12.80 -16.60 -6.10
CA PRO A 272 -14.19 -16.48 -5.70
C PRO A 272 -14.66 -17.71 -4.90
N HIS A 273 -15.17 -17.50 -3.70
CA HIS A 273 -15.60 -18.59 -2.81
C HIS A 273 -17.01 -18.40 -2.25
N PHE A 274 -17.49 -17.15 -2.12
CA PHE A 274 -18.86 -16.88 -1.67
C PHE A 274 -19.84 -16.82 -2.85
N GLY A 275 -21.15 -16.98 -2.60
CA GLY A 275 -22.19 -16.63 -3.57
C GLY A 275 -22.21 -17.41 -4.89
N ARG A 276 -21.67 -18.64 -4.93
CA ARG A 276 -21.59 -19.45 -6.18
C ARG A 276 -22.96 -19.77 -6.80
N ARG A 277 -24.01 -19.84 -5.99
CA ARG A 277 -25.39 -20.10 -6.44
C ARG A 277 -26.12 -18.84 -6.91
N ILE A 278 -25.57 -17.65 -6.66
CA ILE A 278 -26.19 -16.38 -7.07
C ILE A 278 -25.98 -16.21 -8.57
N ARG A 279 -27.09 -16.19 -9.32
CA ARG A 279 -27.06 -16.02 -10.78
C ARG A 279 -26.71 -14.57 -11.13
N ALA A 280 -25.54 -14.37 -11.74
CA ALA A 280 -25.01 -13.04 -12.10
C ALA A 280 -25.67 -12.43 -13.34
N VAL A 281 -26.11 -13.27 -14.28
CA VAL A 281 -26.74 -12.83 -15.54
C VAL A 281 -28.17 -13.33 -15.56
N ARG A 282 -29.13 -12.41 -15.70
CA ARG A 282 -30.56 -12.72 -15.84
C ARG A 282 -31.01 -12.37 -17.27
N PRO A 283 -31.90 -13.17 -17.88
CA PRO A 283 -32.25 -13.05 -19.30
C PRO A 283 -33.08 -11.81 -19.67
N TYR A 284 -33.67 -11.11 -18.69
CA TYR A 284 -34.53 -9.95 -18.92
C TYR A 284 -33.97 -8.70 -18.26
N GLY A 285 -33.80 -7.62 -19.03
CA GLY A 285 -33.46 -6.30 -18.49
C GLY A 285 -32.62 -5.43 -19.43
N ARG A 286 -32.49 -4.14 -19.08
CA ARG A 286 -31.58 -3.20 -19.74
C ARG A 286 -30.13 -3.63 -19.52
N LEU A 287 -29.30 -3.61 -20.57
CA LEU A 287 -27.90 -4.07 -20.53
C LEU A 287 -27.09 -3.44 -19.38
N ALA A 288 -27.21 -2.12 -19.18
CA ALA A 288 -26.54 -1.43 -18.08
C ALA A 288 -26.84 -2.03 -16.71
N ARG A 289 -28.10 -2.42 -16.45
CA ARG A 289 -28.48 -3.07 -15.20
C ARG A 289 -27.87 -4.47 -15.08
N ILE A 290 -27.82 -5.21 -16.18
CA ILE A 290 -27.24 -6.56 -16.21
C ILE A 290 -25.75 -6.51 -15.85
N PHE A 291 -24.98 -5.61 -16.48
CA PHE A 291 -23.55 -5.42 -16.19
C PHE A 291 -23.31 -4.91 -14.77
N PHE A 292 -24.09 -3.93 -14.30
CA PHE A 292 -24.00 -3.43 -12.93
C PHE A 292 -24.22 -4.55 -11.89
N VAL A 293 -25.28 -5.34 -12.06
CA VAL A 293 -25.60 -6.45 -11.14
C VAL A 293 -24.55 -7.56 -11.22
N ARG A 294 -24.08 -7.88 -12.43
CA ARG A 294 -23.00 -8.85 -12.65
C ARG A 294 -21.73 -8.46 -11.89
N ASP A 295 -21.31 -7.21 -12.01
CA ASP A 295 -20.08 -6.71 -11.36
C ASP A 295 -20.25 -6.61 -9.84
N ALA A 296 -21.42 -6.19 -9.37
CA ALA A 296 -21.75 -6.20 -7.94
C ALA A 296 -21.69 -7.62 -7.35
N ILE A 297 -22.26 -8.61 -8.05
CA ILE A 297 -22.18 -10.02 -7.64
C ILE A 297 -20.72 -10.50 -7.70
N GLY A 298 -19.96 -10.10 -8.73
CA GLY A 298 -18.52 -10.37 -8.83
C GLY A 298 -17.76 -9.92 -7.58
N ALA A 299 -17.97 -8.68 -7.14
CA ALA A 299 -17.36 -8.13 -5.94
C ALA A 299 -17.77 -8.91 -4.67
N ILE A 300 -19.07 -9.22 -4.52
CA ILE A 300 -19.63 -9.96 -3.37
C ILE A 300 -19.03 -11.38 -3.26
N ARG A 301 -18.67 -12.02 -4.37
CA ARG A 301 -18.05 -13.37 -4.36
C ARG A 301 -16.63 -13.37 -3.78
N THR A 302 -16.03 -12.20 -3.59
CA THR A 302 -14.72 -11.98 -2.96
C THR A 302 -14.83 -10.99 -1.78
N PRO A 303 -15.53 -11.36 -0.69
CA PRO A 303 -15.91 -10.43 0.37
C PRO A 303 -14.72 -9.71 1.00
N GLY A 304 -13.58 -10.38 1.18
CA GLY A 304 -12.36 -9.76 1.70
C GLY A 304 -11.86 -8.61 0.82
N ARG A 305 -11.91 -8.75 -0.51
CA ARG A 305 -11.51 -7.66 -1.43
C ARG A 305 -12.51 -6.50 -1.39
N LEU A 306 -13.80 -6.81 -1.30
CA LEU A 306 -14.86 -5.80 -1.18
C LEU A 306 -14.72 -4.98 0.12
N ILE A 307 -14.46 -5.64 1.26
CA ILE A 307 -14.23 -4.96 2.54
C ILE A 307 -13.00 -4.05 2.44
N VAL A 308 -11.89 -4.54 1.90
CA VAL A 308 -10.67 -3.73 1.69
C VAL A 308 -10.96 -2.52 0.80
N SER A 309 -11.75 -2.68 -0.27
CA SER A 309 -12.20 -1.56 -1.11
C SER A 309 -12.99 -0.53 -0.31
N ILE A 310 -14.00 -0.96 0.46
CA ILE A 310 -14.83 -0.04 1.25
C ILE A 310 -13.99 0.69 2.28
N VAL A 311 -13.11 -0.01 3.00
CA VAL A 311 -12.21 0.60 4.00
C VAL A 311 -11.25 1.59 3.35
N ALA A 312 -10.62 1.23 2.22
CA ALA A 312 -9.71 2.12 1.52
C ALA A 312 -10.43 3.36 0.97
N LEU A 313 -11.59 3.19 0.31
CA LEU A 313 -12.40 4.31 -0.17
C LEU A 313 -12.88 5.21 0.98
N SER A 314 -13.19 4.63 2.14
CA SER A 314 -13.53 5.40 3.34
C SER A 314 -12.31 6.19 3.83
N GLY A 315 -11.13 5.57 3.92
CA GLY A 315 -9.89 6.26 4.26
C GLY A 315 -9.57 7.41 3.31
N ALA A 316 -9.78 7.21 1.99
CA ALA A 316 -9.63 8.28 1.00
C ALA A 316 -10.64 9.42 1.22
N GLY A 317 -11.91 9.11 1.51
CA GLY A 317 -12.93 10.10 1.84
C GLY A 317 -12.60 10.91 3.11
N VAL A 318 -12.09 10.24 4.14
CA VAL A 318 -11.63 10.90 5.38
C VAL A 318 -10.47 11.85 5.09
N LEU A 319 -9.43 11.40 4.37
CA LEU A 319 -8.31 12.26 3.99
C LEU A 319 -8.75 13.43 3.12
N LEU A 320 -9.68 13.20 2.20
CA LEU A 320 -10.24 14.23 1.36
C LEU A 320 -11.01 15.28 2.19
N ALA A 321 -11.84 14.87 3.16
CA ALA A 321 -12.53 15.79 4.07
C ALA A 321 -11.53 16.62 4.88
N PHE A 322 -10.49 15.98 5.43
CA PHE A 322 -9.44 16.67 6.19
C PHE A 322 -8.59 17.60 5.32
N ALA A 323 -8.48 17.35 4.02
CA ALA A 323 -7.76 18.22 3.11
C ALA A 323 -8.36 19.65 3.01
N PHE A 324 -9.62 19.82 3.40
CA PHE A 324 -10.32 21.11 3.45
C PHE A 324 -10.33 21.76 4.84
N VAL A 325 -9.70 21.14 5.85
CA VAL A 325 -9.53 21.79 7.15
C VAL A 325 -8.52 22.93 7.00
N PRO A 326 -8.80 24.13 7.55
CA PRO A 326 -7.85 25.23 7.51
C PRO A 326 -6.47 24.80 8.02
N THR A 327 -5.40 25.21 7.34
CA THR A 327 -4.00 24.86 7.65
C THR A 327 -3.62 23.39 7.44
N ALA A 328 -4.50 22.54 6.90
CA ALA A 328 -4.10 21.20 6.48
C ALA A 328 -3.25 21.25 5.20
N PRO A 329 -2.28 20.34 5.00
CA PRO A 329 -1.55 20.22 3.74
C PRO A 329 -2.45 19.58 2.66
N GLY A 330 -3.40 20.35 2.14
CA GLY A 330 -4.49 19.87 1.29
C GLY A 330 -4.02 19.09 0.06
N TRP A 331 -2.97 19.56 -0.62
CA TRP A 331 -2.41 18.87 -1.79
C TRP A 331 -1.85 17.47 -1.45
N LEU A 332 -1.21 17.32 -0.29
CA LEU A 332 -0.61 16.06 0.15
C LEU A 332 -1.68 15.06 0.59
N LEU A 333 -2.67 15.54 1.35
CA LEU A 333 -3.82 14.74 1.77
C LEU A 333 -4.66 14.32 0.56
N GLY A 334 -4.87 15.24 -0.40
CA GLY A 334 -5.51 14.97 -1.68
C GLY A 334 -4.75 13.92 -2.50
N ALA A 335 -3.44 14.08 -2.66
CA ALA A 335 -2.61 13.11 -3.37
C ALA A 335 -2.68 11.72 -2.73
N THR A 336 -2.58 11.66 -1.41
CA THR A 336 -2.68 10.41 -0.65
C THR A 336 -4.07 9.78 -0.79
N ALA A 337 -5.13 10.60 -0.72
CA ALA A 337 -6.50 10.17 -0.96
C ALA A 337 -6.67 9.60 -2.38
N GLY A 338 -6.06 10.22 -3.39
CA GLY A 338 -6.06 9.72 -4.77
C GLY A 338 -5.40 8.36 -4.93
N VAL A 339 -4.21 8.15 -4.34
CA VAL A 339 -3.52 6.85 -4.38
C VAL A 339 -4.34 5.77 -3.65
N ILE A 340 -4.89 6.09 -2.48
CA ILE A 340 -5.72 5.16 -1.71
C ILE A 340 -7.03 4.86 -2.45
N ALA A 341 -7.68 5.87 -3.05
CA ALA A 341 -8.88 5.69 -3.85
C ALA A 341 -8.60 4.80 -5.08
N PHE A 342 -7.49 5.06 -5.80
CA PHE A 342 -7.05 4.21 -6.89
C PHE A 342 -6.88 2.77 -6.39
N ALA A 343 -6.08 2.54 -5.33
CA ALA A 343 -5.86 1.21 -4.76
C ALA A 343 -7.18 0.51 -4.36
N GLY A 344 -8.03 1.20 -3.61
CA GLY A 344 -9.34 0.74 -3.14
C GLY A 344 -10.33 0.43 -4.26
N LEU A 345 -10.24 1.12 -5.40
CA LEU A 345 -11.06 0.86 -6.58
C LEU A 345 -10.67 -0.43 -7.32
N GLY A 346 -9.48 -0.99 -7.04
CA GLY A 346 -8.94 -2.14 -7.76
C GLY A 346 -9.85 -3.37 -7.79
N PRO A 347 -10.42 -3.81 -6.65
CA PRO A 347 -11.38 -4.91 -6.61
C PRO A 347 -12.72 -4.69 -7.31
N LEU A 348 -13.13 -3.44 -7.49
CA LEU A 348 -14.42 -3.10 -8.11
C LEU A 348 -14.33 -2.99 -9.64
N THR A 349 -13.12 -3.08 -10.19
CA THR A 349 -12.83 -2.84 -11.62
C THR A 349 -12.47 -4.10 -12.40
N ASP A 350 -12.79 -5.30 -11.88
CA ASP A 350 -12.56 -6.56 -12.60
C ASP A 350 -13.28 -6.58 -13.96
N GLY A 351 -14.49 -6.02 -14.04
CA GLY A 351 -15.24 -5.85 -15.29
C GLY A 351 -14.53 -4.96 -16.31
N ILE A 352 -13.88 -3.88 -15.86
CA ILE A 352 -13.09 -2.97 -16.72
C ILE A 352 -11.86 -3.70 -17.28
N ARG A 353 -11.17 -4.50 -16.46
CA ARG A 353 -10.02 -5.30 -16.92
C ARG A 353 -10.45 -6.35 -17.94
N HIS A 354 -11.59 -7.00 -17.70
CA HIS A 354 -12.19 -7.94 -18.63
C HIS A 354 -12.55 -7.25 -19.96
N ALA A 355 -13.20 -6.09 -19.91
CA ALA A 355 -13.53 -5.31 -21.10
C ALA A 355 -12.27 -4.91 -21.89
N ALA A 356 -11.23 -4.42 -21.21
CA ALA A 356 -9.96 -4.06 -21.83
C ALA A 356 -9.23 -5.27 -22.45
N GLY A 357 -9.26 -6.43 -21.80
CA GLY A 357 -8.61 -7.64 -22.30
C GLY A 357 -9.30 -8.30 -23.50
N VAL A 358 -10.61 -8.04 -23.69
CA VAL A 358 -11.36 -8.53 -24.86
C VAL A 358 -11.45 -7.46 -25.96
N ALA A 359 -11.29 -6.18 -25.62
CA ALA A 359 -11.23 -5.10 -26.58
C ALA A 359 -10.00 -5.27 -27.47
N SER A 360 -10.19 -5.37 -28.80
CA SER A 360 -9.25 -5.78 -29.88
C SER A 360 -9.50 -7.17 -30.48
N GLY A 361 -10.26 -8.04 -29.81
CA GLY A 361 -10.70 -9.32 -30.38
C GLY A 361 -11.95 -9.21 -31.25
N PHE A 362 -12.42 -10.34 -31.79
CA PHE A 362 -13.74 -10.42 -32.39
C PHE A 362 -14.82 -10.06 -31.35
N PRO A 363 -15.89 -9.32 -31.72
CA PRO A 363 -16.91 -8.89 -30.77
C PRO A 363 -17.73 -10.08 -30.24
N LEU A 364 -17.22 -10.73 -29.19
CA LEU A 364 -17.81 -11.94 -28.59
C LEU A 364 -19.21 -11.72 -28.01
N TYR A 365 -19.55 -10.46 -27.68
CA TYR A 365 -20.80 -10.10 -27.01
C TYR A 365 -21.84 -9.48 -27.93
N GLY A 366 -21.54 -9.33 -29.23
CA GLY A 366 -22.43 -8.62 -30.17
C GLY A 366 -22.61 -7.13 -29.82
N MET A 367 -21.69 -6.54 -29.06
CA MET A 367 -21.67 -5.14 -28.66
C MET A 367 -20.33 -4.53 -29.06
N SER A 368 -20.28 -3.20 -29.26
CA SER A 368 -19.01 -2.51 -29.45
C SER A 368 -18.18 -2.50 -28.16
N ASP A 369 -16.85 -2.46 -28.30
CA ASP A 369 -15.91 -2.42 -27.18
C ASP A 369 -16.17 -1.22 -26.26
N GLU A 370 -16.50 -0.06 -26.84
CA GLU A 370 -16.79 1.17 -26.09
C GLU A 370 -18.00 0.97 -25.18
N ARG A 371 -19.06 0.36 -25.72
CA ARG A 371 -20.25 0.04 -24.94
C ARG A 371 -19.93 -0.98 -23.85
N LEU A 372 -19.13 -1.99 -24.14
CA LEU A 372 -18.74 -2.98 -23.12
C LEU A 372 -17.99 -2.30 -21.96
N LEU A 373 -17.04 -1.42 -22.27
CA LEU A 373 -16.28 -0.67 -21.28
C LEU A 373 -17.14 0.27 -20.44
N THR A 374 -18.03 1.05 -21.07
CA THR A 374 -18.89 2.01 -20.35
C THR A 374 -19.85 1.31 -19.39
N HIS A 375 -20.43 0.18 -19.78
CA HIS A 375 -21.31 -0.59 -18.90
C HIS A 375 -20.57 -1.15 -17.68
N HIS A 376 -19.32 -1.60 -17.84
CA HIS A 376 -18.47 -2.08 -16.74
C HIS A 376 -17.89 -0.95 -15.86
N ALA A 377 -17.94 0.31 -16.32
CA ALA A 377 -17.52 1.46 -15.54
C ALA A 377 -18.58 1.93 -14.53
N LEU A 378 -19.86 1.60 -14.74
CA LEU A 378 -20.97 2.07 -13.92
C LEU A 378 -20.89 1.62 -12.45
N PHE A 379 -20.63 0.32 -12.22
CA PHE A 379 -20.55 -0.23 -10.86
C PHE A 379 -19.44 0.40 -10.01
N PRO A 380 -18.16 0.39 -10.45
CA PRO A 380 -17.09 1.01 -9.68
C PRO A 380 -17.29 2.52 -9.50
N LEU A 381 -17.85 3.23 -10.49
CA LEU A 381 -18.15 4.66 -10.36
C LEU A 381 -19.14 4.93 -9.23
N VAL A 382 -20.30 4.25 -9.25
CA VAL A 382 -21.38 4.47 -8.28
C VAL A 382 -20.90 4.14 -6.86
N VAL A 383 -20.23 3.01 -6.66
CA VAL A 383 -19.73 2.63 -5.34
C VAL A 383 -18.71 3.64 -4.81
N THR A 384 -17.79 4.10 -5.67
CA THR A 384 -16.78 5.09 -5.29
C THR A 384 -17.41 6.42 -4.91
N LEU A 385 -18.34 6.91 -5.74
CA LEU A 385 -19.05 8.16 -5.51
C LEU A 385 -19.82 8.11 -4.19
N VAL A 386 -20.61 7.05 -3.98
CA VAL A 386 -21.40 6.86 -2.76
C VAL A 386 -20.51 6.81 -1.54
N MET A 387 -19.41 6.05 -1.59
CA MET A 387 -18.51 5.93 -0.44
C MET A 387 -17.79 7.24 -0.10
N LEU A 388 -17.23 7.93 -1.10
CA LEU A 388 -16.54 9.19 -0.87
C LEU A 388 -17.50 10.27 -0.35
N LEU A 389 -18.67 10.43 -0.98
CA LEU A 389 -19.67 11.40 -0.54
C LEU A 389 -20.20 11.09 0.85
N ALA A 390 -20.58 9.84 1.13
CA ALA A 390 -21.11 9.45 2.45
C ALA A 390 -20.10 9.73 3.56
N VAL A 391 -18.82 9.43 3.33
CA VAL A 391 -17.77 9.64 4.33
C VAL A 391 -17.43 11.11 4.50
N VAL A 392 -17.35 11.88 3.41
CA VAL A 392 -17.14 13.34 3.50
C VAL A 392 -18.29 14.00 4.25
N ILE A 393 -19.54 13.67 3.93
CA ILE A 393 -20.72 14.20 4.63
C ILE A 393 -20.67 13.81 6.11
N LEU A 394 -20.36 12.55 6.44
CA LEU A 394 -20.25 12.08 7.82
C LEU A 394 -19.16 12.84 8.58
N CYS A 395 -17.98 13.02 7.99
CA CYS A 395 -16.90 13.82 8.56
C CYS A 395 -17.35 15.26 8.79
N SER A 396 -18.02 15.89 7.82
CA SER A 396 -18.54 17.25 7.97
C SER A 396 -19.55 17.37 9.11
N ILE A 397 -20.43 16.39 9.29
CA ILE A 397 -21.38 16.35 10.41
C ILE A 397 -20.64 16.20 11.75
N ILE A 398 -19.69 15.28 11.84
CA ILE A 398 -18.96 14.98 13.09
C ILE A 398 -18.07 16.14 13.51
N PHE A 399 -17.40 16.79 12.56
CA PHE A 399 -16.42 17.84 12.82
C PHE A 399 -16.98 19.26 12.63
N GLY A 400 -18.26 19.40 12.27
CA GLY A 400 -18.91 20.70 12.06
C GLY A 400 -18.30 21.51 10.91
N THR A 401 -17.77 20.86 9.87
CA THR A 401 -17.13 21.54 8.72
C THR A 401 -18.07 21.65 7.53
N ALA A 402 -17.88 22.67 6.70
CA ALA A 402 -18.64 22.82 5.45
C ALA A 402 -18.31 21.67 4.47
N SER A 403 -19.33 20.98 3.97
CA SER A 403 -19.16 19.80 3.11
C SER A 403 -19.12 20.11 1.62
N GLY A 404 -19.53 21.32 1.20
CA GLY A 404 -19.75 21.65 -0.21
C GLY A 404 -18.52 21.43 -1.11
N ALA A 405 -17.38 22.04 -0.75
CA ALA A 405 -16.14 21.91 -1.50
C ALA A 405 -15.64 20.45 -1.53
N ALA A 406 -15.59 19.80 -0.36
CA ALA A 406 -15.17 18.41 -0.23
C ALA A 406 -16.09 17.43 -1.01
N ALA A 407 -17.38 17.70 -1.08
CA ALA A 407 -18.34 16.91 -1.85
C ALA A 407 -18.10 17.05 -3.35
N VAL A 408 -17.89 18.26 -3.87
CA VAL A 408 -17.53 18.47 -5.29
C VAL A 408 -16.20 17.80 -5.62
N SER A 409 -15.19 17.93 -4.75
CA SER A 409 -13.90 17.26 -4.91
C SER A 409 -14.00 15.74 -4.85
N SER A 410 -14.99 15.18 -4.13
CA SER A 410 -15.26 13.73 -4.14
C SER A 410 -15.72 13.24 -5.50
N ILE A 411 -16.54 14.04 -6.21
CA ILE A 411 -16.98 13.74 -7.57
C ILE A 411 -15.79 13.75 -8.51
N ALA A 412 -14.97 14.81 -8.46
CA ALA A 412 -13.76 14.92 -9.28
C ALA A 412 -12.80 13.75 -9.02
N LEU A 413 -12.55 13.40 -7.75
CA LEU A 413 -11.69 12.29 -7.37
C LEU A 413 -12.22 10.94 -7.86
N ALA A 414 -13.53 10.68 -7.72
CA ALA A 414 -14.14 9.44 -8.20
C ALA A 414 -13.96 9.27 -9.72
N LEU A 415 -14.20 10.33 -10.49
CA LEU A 415 -14.04 10.33 -11.94
C LEU A 415 -12.58 10.14 -12.36
N LEU A 416 -11.65 10.87 -11.77
CA LEU A 416 -10.22 10.77 -12.07
C LEU A 416 -9.63 9.43 -11.66
N ALA A 417 -10.00 8.89 -10.49
CA ALA A 417 -9.57 7.56 -10.05
C ALA A 417 -10.06 6.46 -11.00
N LEU A 418 -11.31 6.56 -11.46
CA LEU A 418 -11.88 5.62 -12.42
C LEU A 418 -11.21 5.74 -13.80
N ALA A 419 -11.02 6.95 -14.30
CA ALA A 419 -10.31 7.19 -15.56
C ALA A 419 -8.86 6.67 -15.49
N THR A 420 -8.19 6.83 -14.34
CA THR A 420 -6.87 6.25 -14.09
C THR A 420 -6.90 4.71 -14.09
N ARG A 421 -7.96 4.09 -13.55
CA ARG A 421 -8.15 2.63 -13.63
C ARG A 421 -8.39 2.14 -15.05
N ILE A 422 -9.18 2.86 -15.84
CA ILE A 422 -9.42 2.57 -17.26
C ILE A 422 -8.09 2.69 -18.03
N SER A 423 -7.38 3.81 -17.86
CA SER A 423 -6.07 4.04 -18.47
C SER A 423 -5.08 2.92 -18.14
N ASN A 424 -5.02 2.48 -16.88
CA ASN A 424 -4.15 1.40 -16.45
C ASN A 424 -4.57 0.04 -17.03
N ALA A 425 -5.87 -0.20 -17.23
CA ALA A 425 -6.37 -1.43 -17.86
C ALA A 425 -6.04 -1.49 -19.36
N LEU A 426 -6.02 -0.34 -20.05
CA LEU A 426 -5.74 -0.23 -21.48
C LEU A 426 -4.24 -0.18 -21.83
N LYS A 427 -3.36 0.01 -20.84
CA LYS A 427 -1.94 0.31 -21.01
C LYS A 427 -1.13 -0.76 -21.75
N GLY A 428 -1.54 -2.03 -21.70
CA GLY A 428 -0.79 -3.13 -22.32
C GLY A 428 0.57 -3.40 -21.66
N SER A 429 1.37 -4.26 -22.31
CA SER A 429 2.75 -4.57 -21.88
C SER A 429 3.70 -3.41 -22.17
N LEU A 430 4.81 -3.34 -21.44
CA LEU A 430 5.88 -2.37 -21.70
C LEU A 430 6.36 -2.47 -23.16
N PRO A 431 6.28 -1.39 -23.97
CA PRO A 431 6.78 -1.40 -25.33
C PRO A 431 8.26 -1.76 -25.40
N ILE A 432 8.66 -2.56 -26.40
CA ILE A 432 10.07 -2.98 -26.60
C ILE A 432 10.98 -1.77 -26.81
N ALA A 433 10.46 -0.70 -27.41
CA ALA A 433 11.19 0.57 -27.56
C ALA A 433 11.60 1.21 -26.22
N LEU A 434 10.92 0.90 -25.11
CA LEU A 434 11.31 1.38 -23.79
C LEU A 434 12.41 0.53 -23.14
N LEU A 435 12.75 -0.62 -23.73
CA LEU A 435 13.84 -1.50 -23.29
C LEU A 435 15.18 -1.17 -23.95
N THR A 436 15.18 -0.40 -25.04
CA THR A 436 16.42 -0.01 -25.73
C THR A 436 17.12 1.09 -24.93
N PRO A 437 18.35 0.87 -24.42
CA PRO A 437 19.07 1.90 -23.68
C PRO A 437 19.40 3.08 -24.58
N MET A 438 19.32 4.30 -24.04
CA MET A 438 19.72 5.52 -24.74
C MET A 438 20.92 6.13 -24.04
N SER A 439 22.08 6.14 -24.68
CA SER A 439 23.27 6.76 -24.09
C SER A 439 23.13 8.29 -24.13
N THR A 440 22.93 8.92 -22.99
CA THR A 440 23.02 10.39 -22.84
C THR A 440 24.19 10.75 -21.92
N PRO A 441 24.69 11.99 -21.94
CA PRO A 441 25.72 12.44 -20.98
C PRO A 441 25.32 12.25 -19.51
N ALA A 442 24.02 12.21 -19.20
CA ALA A 442 23.48 12.00 -17.86
C ALA A 442 23.18 10.52 -17.53
N GLY A 443 23.52 9.57 -18.42
CA GLY A 443 23.22 8.15 -18.29
C GLY A 443 22.07 7.69 -19.20
N ASP A 444 21.41 6.58 -18.85
CA ASP A 444 20.26 6.04 -19.60
C ASP A 444 18.93 6.61 -19.06
N PRO A 445 18.32 7.62 -19.72
CA PRO A 445 17.03 8.18 -19.28
C PRO A 445 15.89 7.15 -19.43
N MET A 446 16.07 6.11 -20.24
CA MET A 446 15.05 5.08 -20.45
C MET A 446 14.78 4.28 -19.17
N ALA A 447 15.72 4.22 -18.22
CA ALA A 447 15.46 3.67 -16.90
C ALA A 447 14.36 4.47 -16.16
N ALA A 448 14.45 5.81 -16.17
CA ALA A 448 13.44 6.67 -15.55
C ALA A 448 12.10 6.56 -16.29
N VAL A 449 12.10 6.52 -17.62
CA VAL A 449 10.88 6.34 -18.43
C VAL A 449 10.22 4.99 -18.14
N ARG A 450 10.99 3.91 -17.93
CA ARG A 450 10.46 2.61 -17.52
C ARG A 450 9.82 2.64 -16.13
N VAL A 451 10.42 3.38 -15.19
CA VAL A 451 9.85 3.59 -13.84
C VAL A 451 8.57 4.40 -13.90
N ILE A 452 8.57 5.51 -14.65
CA ILE A 452 7.39 6.33 -14.88
C ILE A 452 6.31 5.51 -15.56
N TRP A 453 6.66 4.71 -16.59
CA TRP A 453 5.73 3.79 -17.20
C TRP A 453 5.15 2.88 -16.13
N GLY A 454 5.96 2.13 -15.37
CA GLY A 454 5.46 1.21 -14.34
C GLY A 454 4.56 1.88 -13.29
N LEU A 455 4.87 3.10 -12.86
CA LEU A 455 4.18 3.81 -11.78
C LEU A 455 3.15 4.85 -12.24
N ASP A 456 2.93 5.01 -13.55
CA ASP A 456 2.09 6.05 -14.15
C ASP A 456 0.71 6.17 -13.50
N ALA A 457 0.05 5.04 -13.25
CA ALA A 457 -1.29 5.03 -12.67
C ALA A 457 -1.29 5.52 -11.22
N ILE A 458 -0.23 5.23 -10.45
CA ILE A 458 -0.09 5.74 -9.07
C ILE A 458 0.19 7.25 -9.11
N LEU A 459 1.04 7.71 -10.03
CA LEU A 459 1.35 9.12 -10.22
C LEU A 459 0.12 9.91 -10.67
N LEU A 460 -0.63 9.41 -11.65
CA LEU A 460 -1.88 10.03 -12.12
C LEU A 460 -2.95 10.03 -11.04
N ALA A 461 -3.04 8.99 -10.22
CA ALA A 461 -3.95 8.97 -9.08
C ALA A 461 -3.57 10.01 -8.02
N ALA A 462 -2.28 10.15 -7.70
CA ALA A 462 -1.79 11.18 -6.79
C ALA A 462 -2.06 12.60 -7.32
N LEU A 463 -1.74 12.85 -8.59
CA LEU A 463 -2.00 14.14 -9.23
C LEU A 463 -3.50 14.44 -9.31
N GLY A 464 -4.33 13.45 -9.64
CA GLY A 464 -5.78 13.60 -9.68
C GLY A 464 -6.38 13.90 -8.31
N GLY A 465 -5.87 13.28 -7.25
CA GLY A 465 -6.26 13.57 -5.88
C GLY A 465 -5.86 14.97 -5.42
N ALA A 466 -4.62 15.39 -5.68
CA ALA A 466 -4.16 16.74 -5.39
C ALA A 466 -4.98 17.80 -6.16
N ALA A 467 -5.19 17.57 -7.46
CA ALA A 467 -5.96 18.48 -8.31
C ALA A 467 -7.45 18.56 -7.90
N ALA A 468 -8.04 17.46 -7.43
CA ALA A 468 -9.40 17.46 -6.90
C ALA A 468 -9.55 18.34 -5.66
N VAL A 469 -8.58 18.31 -4.74
CA VAL A 469 -8.59 19.19 -3.55
C VAL A 469 -8.34 20.64 -3.93
N LEU A 470 -7.33 20.89 -4.77
CA LEU A 470 -6.93 22.24 -5.18
C LEU A 470 -7.88 22.87 -6.22
N ALA A 471 -8.98 22.22 -6.57
CA ALA A 471 -9.89 22.67 -7.63
C ALA A 471 -10.43 24.10 -7.42
N PHE A 472 -10.61 24.51 -6.16
CA PHE A 472 -11.12 25.83 -5.80
C PHE A 472 -10.02 26.91 -5.73
N GLU A 473 -8.77 26.52 -5.50
CA GLU A 473 -7.61 27.41 -5.47
C GLU A 473 -7.00 27.58 -6.87
N SER A 474 -6.98 26.49 -7.65
CA SER A 474 -6.44 26.43 -8.99
C SER A 474 -7.27 25.49 -9.88
N PRO A 475 -8.39 25.98 -10.43
CA PRO A 475 -9.24 25.21 -11.36
C PRO A 475 -8.47 24.69 -12.58
N ILE A 476 -7.44 25.44 -13.01
CA ILE A 476 -6.58 25.10 -14.15
C ILE A 476 -5.85 23.77 -13.92
N LEU A 477 -5.42 23.46 -12.68
CA LEU A 477 -4.78 22.17 -12.38
C LEU A 477 -5.75 21.00 -12.60
N LEU A 478 -6.99 21.12 -12.12
CA LEU A 478 -8.01 20.10 -12.33
C LEU A 478 -8.31 19.90 -13.81
N LEU A 479 -8.50 20.99 -14.57
CA LEU A 479 -8.73 20.93 -16.00
C LEU A 479 -7.55 20.32 -16.76
N GLY A 480 -6.32 20.72 -16.42
CA GLY A 480 -5.09 20.20 -17.03
C GLY A 480 -4.91 18.70 -16.80
N ILE A 481 -5.04 18.25 -15.55
CA ILE A 481 -4.95 16.81 -15.20
C ILE A 481 -6.07 16.00 -15.85
N SER A 482 -7.31 16.51 -15.84
CA SER A 482 -8.46 15.86 -16.49
C SER A 482 -8.25 15.72 -17.99
N THR A 483 -7.74 16.76 -18.65
CA THR A 483 -7.45 16.78 -20.09
C THR A 483 -6.31 15.82 -20.42
N ALA A 484 -5.21 15.86 -19.68
CA ALA A 484 -4.08 14.95 -19.86
C ALA A 484 -4.51 13.49 -19.68
N LEU A 485 -5.26 13.18 -18.62
CA LEU A 485 -5.74 11.82 -18.35
C LEU A 485 -6.70 11.34 -19.44
N THR A 486 -7.62 12.20 -19.90
CA THR A 486 -8.52 11.87 -21.01
C THR A 486 -7.73 11.61 -22.29
N GLY A 487 -6.74 12.45 -22.60
CA GLY A 487 -5.83 12.25 -23.72
C GLY A 487 -5.11 10.90 -23.65
N ILE A 488 -4.56 10.54 -22.48
CA ILE A 488 -3.90 9.24 -22.26
C ILE A 488 -4.88 8.08 -22.48
N VAL A 489 -6.10 8.16 -21.94
CA VAL A 489 -7.13 7.12 -22.13
C VAL A 489 -7.48 6.97 -23.61
N VAL A 490 -7.67 8.08 -24.33
CA VAL A 490 -8.00 8.08 -25.76
C VAL A 490 -6.85 7.51 -26.59
N THR A 491 -5.60 7.91 -26.33
CA THR A 491 -4.43 7.39 -27.03
C THR A 491 -4.29 5.89 -26.79
N ARG A 492 -4.36 5.42 -25.54
CA ARG A 492 -4.32 3.99 -25.21
C ARG A 492 -5.48 3.21 -25.81
N TRP A 493 -6.65 3.81 -25.91
CA TRP A 493 -7.78 3.20 -26.60
C TRP A 493 -7.47 3.00 -28.08
N ARG A 494 -6.88 3.99 -28.76
CA ARG A 494 -6.55 3.91 -30.19
C ARG A 494 -5.44 2.90 -30.48
N ASP A 495 -4.42 2.84 -29.61
CA ASP A 495 -3.23 2.00 -29.77
C ASP A 495 -3.44 0.54 -29.32
N ARG A 496 -4.68 0.14 -28.98
CA ARG A 496 -5.00 -1.22 -28.52
C ARG A 496 -5.00 -2.28 -29.64
N ARG A 497 -4.95 -1.85 -30.90
CA ARG A 497 -4.91 -2.69 -32.11
C ARG A 497 -3.50 -2.67 -32.66
#